data_AF-A0A7D4E1Y0-F1
#
_entry.id   AF-A0A7D4E1Y0-F1
#
_cell.length_a   1.000
_cell.length_b   1.000
_cell.length_c   1.000
_cell.angle_alpha   90.00
_cell.angle_beta   90.00
_cell.angle_gamma   90.00
#
_symmetry.space_group_name_H-M   'P 1'
#
loop_
_entity.id
_entity.type
_entity.pdbx_description
1 polymer ?
#
loop_
_entity_poly.entity_id
_entity_poly.type
_entity_poly.pdbx_seq_one_letter_code
_entity_poly.pdbx_strand_id
1 'polypeptide(L)'
;MKTLSRTLLLCAGLAAAGAVQAQTTQYTHDLYGDWRVTYAAPAAKTADQVSAELAQAKTNGQYTFGEEDYPPPVMSHQSETRAQVDQELRQAQIQGQMASDEEDYPPPVMAHSGTSDIH
;
A
#
# COMPACT_ATOMS: atom_id res chain seq x y z
N MET A 1 -44.15 -47.70 -18.15
CA MET A 1 -42.80 -47.63 -17.55
C MET A 1 -42.09 -46.47 -18.23
N LYS A 2 -41.94 -45.35 -17.54
CA LYS A 2 -41.56 -44.06 -18.12
C LYS A 2 -40.07 -43.80 -17.82
N THR A 3 -39.26 -43.90 -18.87
CA THR A 3 -38.09 -43.03 -19.13
C THR A 3 -37.23 -42.63 -17.93
N LEU A 4 -36.34 -43.52 -17.49
CA LEU A 4 -35.18 -43.15 -16.67
C LEU A 4 -33.95 -43.08 -17.58
N SER A 5 -33.98 -42.10 -18.48
CA SER A 5 -32.86 -41.71 -19.32
C SER A 5 -32.70 -40.22 -19.11
N ARG A 6 -31.84 -39.83 -18.17
CA ARG A 6 -31.32 -38.46 -18.06
C ARG A 6 -30.19 -38.37 -17.02
N THR A 7 -29.02 -38.05 -17.55
CA THR A 7 -28.01 -37.19 -16.90
C THR A 7 -27.03 -37.86 -15.93
N LEU A 8 -26.43 -38.97 -16.36
CA LEU A 8 -25.02 -39.22 -16.09
C LEU A 8 -24.22 -38.56 -17.21
N LEU A 9 -23.08 -37.93 -16.89
CA LEU A 9 -22.16 -37.16 -17.76
C LEU A 9 -22.55 -35.70 -18.05
N LEU A 10 -22.07 -34.79 -17.20
CA LEU A 10 -21.39 -33.56 -17.67
C LEU A 10 -20.62 -32.87 -16.52
N CYS A 11 -19.59 -33.53 -15.97
CA CYS A 11 -18.53 -32.84 -15.22
C CYS A 11 -17.20 -33.20 -15.88
N ALA A 12 -17.02 -32.78 -17.13
CA ALA A 12 -15.74 -32.84 -17.81
C ALA A 12 -15.40 -31.44 -18.32
N GLY A 13 -14.31 -30.88 -17.82
CA GLY A 13 -13.67 -29.71 -18.42
C GLY A 13 -13.69 -28.46 -17.56
N LEU A 14 -12.81 -28.40 -16.56
CA LEU A 14 -11.83 -27.31 -16.50
C LEU A 14 -10.65 -27.73 -15.62
N ALA A 15 -9.82 -28.64 -16.11
CA ALA A 15 -8.48 -28.82 -15.57
C ALA A 15 -7.60 -27.68 -16.11
N ALA A 16 -7.77 -26.47 -15.57
CA ALA A 16 -6.71 -25.50 -15.64
C ALA A 16 -5.57 -26.06 -14.77
N ALA A 17 -4.48 -26.46 -15.42
CA ALA A 17 -3.27 -26.95 -14.79
C ALA A 17 -2.58 -25.81 -14.01
N GLY A 18 -3.18 -25.38 -12.92
CA GLY A 18 -2.45 -24.78 -11.81
C GLY A 18 -2.14 -25.91 -10.85
N ALA A 19 -0.89 -26.37 -10.80
CA ALA A 19 -0.44 -27.15 -9.67
C ALA A 19 -0.54 -26.24 -8.44
N VAL A 20 -1.69 -26.26 -7.76
CA VAL A 20 -1.79 -25.73 -6.40
C VAL A 20 -0.99 -26.70 -5.55
N GLN A 21 0.31 -26.44 -5.43
CA GLN A 21 1.17 -27.21 -4.55
C GLN A 21 0.67 -26.94 -3.12
N ALA A 22 0.29 -28.00 -2.41
CA ALA A 22 -0.09 -27.90 -1.01
C ALA A 22 1.09 -27.27 -0.25
N GLN A 23 0.87 -26.07 0.28
CA GLN A 23 1.92 -25.31 0.93
C GLN A 23 2.25 -26.00 2.26
N THR A 24 3.46 -26.56 2.36
CA THR A 24 3.85 -27.31 3.56
C THR A 24 4.16 -26.33 4.67
N THR A 25 3.32 -26.31 5.70
CA THR A 25 3.53 -25.51 6.91
C THR A 25 4.33 -26.31 7.92
N GLN A 26 5.48 -25.79 8.34
CA GLN A 26 6.30 -26.41 9.38
C GLN A 26 6.30 -25.55 10.64
N TYR A 27 5.87 -26.16 11.75
CA TYR A 27 5.83 -25.57 13.08
C TYR A 27 7.04 -26.04 13.87
N THR A 28 7.79 -25.10 14.45
CA THR A 28 8.98 -25.41 15.26
C THR A 28 9.00 -24.52 16.48
N HIS A 29 9.34 -25.08 17.64
CA HIS A 29 9.72 -24.28 18.80
C HIS A 29 11.17 -23.81 18.68
N ASP A 30 11.44 -22.57 19.07
CA ASP A 30 12.81 -22.08 19.21
C ASP A 30 13.43 -22.47 20.57
N LEU A 31 14.70 -22.07 20.76
CA LEU A 31 15.47 -22.34 21.97
C LEU A 31 14.87 -21.72 23.25
N TYR A 32 13.98 -20.74 23.11
CA TYR A 32 13.31 -20.04 24.21
C TYR A 32 11.84 -20.46 24.37
N GLY A 33 11.37 -21.42 23.57
CA GLY A 33 10.01 -21.93 23.61
C GLY A 33 8.98 -21.10 22.84
N ASP A 34 9.39 -20.15 22.00
CA ASP A 34 8.48 -19.42 21.12
C ASP A 34 8.11 -20.25 19.88
N TRP A 35 6.87 -20.12 19.43
CA TRP A 35 6.36 -20.84 18.27
C TRP A 35 6.73 -20.12 16.98
N ARG A 36 7.51 -20.78 16.12
CA ARG A 36 7.79 -20.29 14.77
C ARG A 36 7.06 -21.11 13.72
N VAL A 37 6.48 -20.41 12.76
CA VAL A 37 5.84 -20.99 11.57
C VAL A 37 6.70 -20.67 10.36
N THR A 38 7.07 -21.71 9.62
CA THR A 38 7.79 -21.58 8.35
C THR A 38 6.91 -22.10 7.22
N TYR A 39 6.87 -21.35 6.13
CA TYR A 39 6.17 -21.71 4.92
C TYR A 39 7.20 -22.07 3.86
N ALA A 40 7.02 -23.22 3.21
CA ALA A 40 7.80 -23.52 2.02
C ALA A 40 7.51 -22.47 0.95
N ALA A 41 8.58 -21.86 0.42
CA ALA A 41 8.47 -20.98 -0.72
C ALA A 41 7.94 -21.78 -1.92
N PRO A 42 6.97 -21.25 -2.69
CA PRO A 42 6.54 -21.91 -3.92
C PRO A 42 7.70 -21.96 -4.92
N ALA A 43 7.66 -22.92 -5.83
CA ALA A 43 8.62 -22.99 -6.92
C ALA A 43 8.62 -21.67 -7.72
N ALA A 44 9.81 -21.10 -7.95
CA ALA A 44 9.95 -19.89 -8.74
C ALA A 44 9.49 -20.15 -10.19
N LYS A 45 8.68 -19.24 -10.73
CA LYS A 45 8.25 -19.31 -12.13
C LYS A 45 9.43 -18.96 -13.04
N THR A 46 9.50 -19.64 -14.19
CA THR A 46 10.46 -19.26 -15.24
C THR A 46 10.01 -17.98 -15.95
N ALA A 47 10.95 -17.28 -16.59
CA ALA A 47 10.63 -16.10 -17.38
C ALA A 47 9.57 -16.40 -18.47
N ASP A 48 9.67 -17.57 -19.12
CA ASP A 48 8.70 -18.02 -20.12
C ASP A 48 7.30 -18.18 -19.54
N GLN A 49 7.17 -18.80 -18.36
CA GLN A 49 5.87 -18.97 -17.68
C GLN A 49 5.25 -17.62 -17.33
N VAL A 50 6.04 -16.69 -16.80
CA VAL A 50 5.57 -15.33 -16.48
C VAL A 50 5.11 -14.61 -17.75
N SER A 51 5.84 -14.76 -18.86
CA SER A 51 5.47 -14.13 -20.13
C SER A 51 4.16 -14.69 -20.71
N ALA A 52 3.94 -16.00 -20.60
CA ALA A 52 2.73 -16.67 -21.06
C ALA A 52 1.50 -16.26 -20.24
N GLU A 53 1.63 -16.20 -18.92
CA GLU A 53 0.58 -15.73 -18.01
C GLU A 53 0.21 -14.27 -18.30
N LEU A 54 1.20 -13.42 -18.55
CA LEU A 54 0.98 -12.02 -18.88
C LEU A 54 0.27 -11.86 -20.23
N ALA A 55 0.63 -12.66 -21.24
CA ALA A 55 -0.09 -12.69 -22.52
C ALA A 55 -1.54 -13.14 -22.33
N GLN A 56 -1.77 -14.19 -21.54
CA GLN A 56 -3.11 -14.69 -21.22
C GLN A 56 -3.94 -13.66 -20.45
N ALA A 57 -3.35 -12.95 -19.47
CA ALA A 57 -4.02 -11.92 -18.69
C ALA A 57 -4.47 -10.75 -19.58
N LYS A 58 -3.65 -10.37 -20.56
CA LYS A 58 -4.01 -9.37 -21.58
C LYS A 58 -5.19 -9.84 -22.44
N THR A 59 -5.16 -11.08 -22.92
CA THR A 59 -6.26 -11.65 -23.71
C THR A 59 -7.56 -11.74 -22.92
N ASN A 60 -7.48 -12.09 -21.64
CA ASN A 60 -8.64 -12.24 -20.77
C ASN A 60 -9.18 -10.92 -20.21
N GLY A 61 -8.57 -9.78 -20.56
CA GLY A 61 -8.96 -8.47 -20.03
C GLY A 61 -8.67 -8.27 -18.54
N GLN A 62 -7.88 -9.16 -17.93
CA GLN A 62 -7.45 -9.08 -16.52
C GLN A 62 -6.28 -8.10 -16.34
N TYR A 63 -5.74 -7.57 -17.43
CA TYR A 63 -4.67 -6.58 -17.46
C TYR A 63 -5.12 -5.36 -18.26
N THR A 64 -5.31 -4.22 -17.60
CA THR A 64 -5.70 -2.95 -18.23
C THR A 64 -4.48 -2.07 -18.48
N PHE A 65 -4.49 -1.30 -19.57
CA PHE A 65 -3.44 -0.34 -19.89
C PHE A 65 -3.98 1.07 -19.67
N GLY A 66 -3.30 1.89 -18.86
CA GLY A 66 -3.48 3.35 -18.87
C GLY A 66 -4.75 3.91 -18.22
N GLU A 67 -5.40 3.18 -17.31
CA GLU A 67 -6.56 3.69 -16.54
C GLU A 67 -6.16 4.56 -15.33
N GLU A 68 -4.86 4.79 -15.12
CA GLU A 68 -4.39 5.66 -14.05
C GLU A 68 -4.31 7.09 -14.60
N ASP A 69 -5.37 7.86 -14.36
CA ASP A 69 -5.42 9.30 -14.60
C ASP A 69 -4.42 9.97 -13.63
N TYR A 70 -3.12 9.92 -13.99
CA TYR A 70 -2.02 10.38 -13.16
C TYR A 70 -1.28 11.55 -13.83
N PRO A 71 -1.10 12.68 -13.13
CA PRO A 71 -1.52 12.94 -11.75
C PRO A 71 -3.04 13.17 -11.64
N PRO A 72 -3.66 12.86 -10.47
CA PRO A 72 -5.07 13.14 -10.26
C PRO A 72 -5.37 14.63 -10.49
N PRO A 73 -6.55 14.99 -11.05
CA PRO A 73 -6.91 16.39 -11.24
C PRO A 73 -6.93 17.10 -9.88
N VAL A 74 -5.95 17.98 -9.67
CA VAL A 74 -5.92 18.85 -8.49
C VAL A 74 -7.04 19.88 -8.62
N MET A 75 -8.00 19.85 -7.70
CA MET A 75 -9.01 20.90 -7.60
C MET A 75 -8.30 22.21 -7.25
N SER A 76 -8.18 23.10 -8.23
CA SER A 76 -7.67 24.45 -7.99
C SER A 76 -8.75 25.25 -7.26
N HIS A 77 -8.60 25.34 -5.93
CA HIS A 77 -9.37 26.30 -5.14
C HIS A 77 -8.84 27.70 -5.44
N GLN A 78 -9.76 28.67 -5.58
CA GLN A 78 -9.39 30.08 -5.67
C GLN A 78 -8.65 30.46 -4.39
N SER A 79 -7.44 30.99 -4.51
CA SER A 79 -6.70 31.54 -3.37
C SER A 79 -7.42 32.81 -2.88
N GLU A 80 -7.52 32.96 -1.57
CA GLU A 80 -8.02 34.19 -0.93
C GLU A 80 -7.27 35.42 -1.46
N THR A 81 -8.01 36.50 -1.70
CA THR A 81 -7.40 37.77 -2.10
C THR A 81 -6.68 38.41 -0.91
N ARG A 82 -5.64 39.21 -1.17
CA ARG A 82 -4.95 39.99 -0.14
C ARG A 82 -5.93 40.75 0.77
N ALA A 83 -6.95 41.36 0.17
CA ALA A 83 -7.96 42.13 0.88
C ALA A 83 -8.83 41.29 1.83
N GLN A 84 -9.17 40.04 1.45
CA GLN A 84 -9.90 39.11 2.32
C GLN A 84 -9.05 38.71 3.52
N VAL A 85 -7.78 38.37 3.28
CA VAL A 85 -6.84 38.04 4.36
C VAL A 85 -6.71 39.20 5.35
N ASP A 86 -6.59 40.44 4.87
CA ASP A 86 -6.48 41.63 5.74
C ASP A 86 -7.78 41.92 6.53
N GLN A 87 -8.94 41.46 6.03
CA GLN A 87 -10.21 41.56 6.73
C GLN A 87 -10.33 40.47 7.81
N GLU A 88 -10.01 39.23 7.47
CA GLU A 88 -10.02 38.10 8.41
C GLU A 88 -9.02 38.34 9.56
N LEU A 89 -7.82 38.85 9.25
CA LEU A 89 -6.81 39.15 10.25
C LEU A 89 -7.28 40.21 11.27
N ARG A 90 -7.95 41.28 10.80
CA ARG A 90 -8.55 42.28 11.69
C ARG A 90 -9.67 41.69 12.53
N GLN A 91 -10.48 40.83 11.94
CA GLN A 91 -11.57 40.16 12.65
C GLN A 91 -11.02 39.22 13.74
N ALA A 92 -9.97 38.45 13.46
CA ALA A 92 -9.31 37.58 14.44
C ALA A 92 -8.67 38.38 15.58
N GLN A 93 -8.05 39.53 15.27
CA GLN A 93 -7.53 40.46 16.28
C GLN A 93 -8.62 40.99 17.21
N ILE A 94 -9.77 41.41 16.66
CA ILE A 94 -10.91 41.88 17.47
C ILE A 94 -11.48 40.76 18.33
N GLN A 95 -11.51 39.53 17.81
CA GLN A 95 -11.98 38.34 18.53
C GLN A 95 -10.96 37.79 19.54
N GLY A 96 -9.76 38.40 19.64
CA GLY A 96 -8.72 37.94 20.56
C GLY A 96 -8.16 36.56 20.22
N GLN A 97 -8.24 36.14 18.95
CA GLN A 97 -7.78 34.82 18.47
C GLN A 97 -6.31 34.82 18.03
N MET A 98 -5.62 35.94 18.16
CA MET A 98 -4.19 36.05 17.87
C MET A 98 -3.39 35.39 18.99
N ALA A 99 -2.69 34.29 18.70
CA ALA A 99 -1.69 33.75 19.61
C ALA A 99 -0.54 34.77 19.75
N SER A 100 -0.35 35.33 20.94
CA SER A 100 0.81 36.17 21.25
C SER A 100 1.90 35.25 21.78
N ASP A 101 2.63 34.63 20.86
CA ASP A 101 3.82 33.87 21.21
C ASP A 101 5.02 34.81 21.01
N GLU A 102 5.32 35.63 22.02
CA GLU A 102 6.64 36.22 22.22
C GLU A 102 7.65 35.11 22.57
N GLU A 103 7.93 34.23 21.62
CA GLU A 103 9.06 33.31 21.70
C GLU A 103 10.33 34.09 21.30
N ASP A 104 11.27 34.22 22.24
CA ASP A 104 12.57 34.85 22.01
C ASP A 104 13.34 34.06 20.93
N TYR A 105 13.47 34.64 19.74
CA TYR A 105 14.15 34.04 18.60
C TYR A 105 15.32 34.92 18.15
N PRO A 106 16.53 34.36 17.98
CA PRO A 106 16.86 32.93 17.96
C PRO A 106 17.11 32.31 19.34
N PRO A 107 16.85 31.00 19.53
CA PRO A 107 17.15 30.33 20.79
C PRO A 107 18.65 30.39 21.10
N PRO A 108 19.06 30.52 22.38
CA PRO A 108 20.46 30.52 22.76
C PRO A 108 21.11 29.19 22.35
N VAL A 109 22.27 29.28 21.70
CA VAL A 109 23.06 28.11 21.30
C VAL A 109 23.44 27.28 22.53
N MET A 110 22.90 26.07 22.65
CA MET A 110 23.39 25.13 23.64
C MET A 110 24.80 24.70 23.23
N ALA A 111 25.82 25.07 24.01
CA ALA A 111 27.18 24.62 23.80
C ALA A 111 27.24 23.09 23.94
N HIS A 112 27.36 22.39 22.81
CA HIS A 112 27.70 20.98 22.78
C HIS A 112 29.19 20.85 23.08
N SER A 113 29.53 20.85 24.37
CA SER A 113 30.87 20.54 24.89
C SER A 113 31.19 19.07 24.64
N GLY A 114 31.62 18.76 23.42
CA GLY A 114 32.34 17.53 23.10
C GLY A 114 33.74 17.61 23.70
N THR A 115 33.89 17.12 24.94
CA THR A 115 35.21 16.70 25.40
C THR A 115 35.49 15.33 24.80
N SER A 116 36.33 15.31 23.78
CA SER A 116 36.98 14.10 23.28
C SER A 116 38.44 14.46 23.07
N ASP A 117 39.19 14.45 24.17
CA ASP A 117 40.64 14.27 24.13
C ASP A 117 40.96 13.11 25.07
N ILE A 118 40.94 11.92 24.48
CA ILE A 118 41.67 10.76 24.97
C ILE A 118 43.04 10.85 24.27
N HIS A 119 44.09 11.16 25.03
CA HIS A 119 45.47 10.85 24.65
C HIS A 119 46.26 10.44 25.88
#